data_AF-A0A915M5W8-F1
#
_entry.id   AF-A0A915M5W8-F1
#
_cell.length_a   1.000
_cell.length_b   1.000
_cell.length_c   1.000
_cell.angle_alpha   90.00
_cell.angle_beta   90.00
_cell.angle_gamma   90.00
#
_symmetry.space_group_name_H-M   'P 1'
#
loop_
_entity.id
_entity.type
_entity.pdbx_description
1 polymer ?
#
loop_
_entity_poly.entity_id
_entity_poly.type
_entity_poly.pdbx_seq_one_letter_code
_entity_poly.pdbx_strand_id
1 'polypeptide(L)' 'LVGMLIRARKYGLVDFEGEMLYQKQDDNKEVKLLKSVDEIRKSIEYSGDPVNCIKIKDK' A
#
# COMPACT_ATOMS: atom_id res chain seq x y z
N LEU A 1 3.42 -4.73 -10.77
CA LEU A 1 2.19 -4.29 -10.06
C LEU A 1 2.03 -4.92 -8.67
N VAL A 2 2.03 -6.25 -8.53
CA VAL A 2 1.86 -6.91 -7.21
C VAL A 2 2.86 -6.40 -6.15
N GLY A 3 4.13 -6.21 -6.50
CA GLY A 3 5.14 -5.67 -5.58
C GLY A 3 4.83 -4.26 -5.04
N MET A 4 4.12 -3.42 -5.80
CA MET A 4 3.68 -2.10 -5.32
C MET A 4 2.58 -2.24 -4.27
N LEU A 5 1.63 -3.17 -4.48
CA LEU A 5 0.55 -3.43 -3.52
C LEU A 5 1.09 -4.05 -2.22
N ILE A 6 2.05 -4.98 -2.31
CA ILE A 6 2.73 -5.54 -1.14
C ILE A 6 3.43 -4.44 -0.34
N ARG A 7 4.11 -3.52 -1.03
CA ARG A 7 4.77 -2.38 -0.38
C ARG A 7 3.74 -1.44 0.27
N ALA A 8 2.66 -1.11 -0.42
CA ALA A 8 1.59 -0.28 0.14
C ALA A 8 0.94 -0.94 1.37
N ARG A 9 0.81 -2.27 1.39
CA ARG A 9 0.34 -3.05 2.54
C ARG A 9 1.31 -3.01 3.72
N LYS A 10 2.63 -3.11 3.48
CA LYS A 10 3.67 -2.93 4.51
C LYS A 10 3.55 -1.58 5.23
N TYR A 11 3.10 -0.55 4.51
CA TYR A 11 2.87 0.80 5.04
C TYR A 11 1.45 1.04 5.58
N GLY A 12 0.60 0.02 5.62
CA GLY A 12 -0.77 0.15 6.12
C GLY A 12 -1.65 1.09 5.29
N LEU A 13 -1.39 1.21 3.98
CA LEU A 13 -2.18 2.05 3.06
C LEU A 13 -3.31 1.26 2.40
N VAL A 14 -3.06 -0.02 2.14
CA VAL A 14 -4.00 -0.92 1.48
C VAL A 14 -4.07 -2.27 2.17
N ASP A 15 -5.18 -2.98 2.00
CA ASP A 15 -5.32 -4.38 2.39
C ASP A 15 -6.05 -5.17 1.30
N PHE A 16 -5.79 -6.47 1.23
CA PHE A 16 -6.44 -7.39 0.31
C PHE A 16 -6.43 -8.80 0.91
N GLU A 17 -7.38 -9.64 0.47
CA GLU A 17 -7.58 -10.97 1.02
C GLU A 17 -6.44 -11.94 0.66
N GLY A 18 -5.91 -12.65 1.67
CA GLY A 18 -4.79 -13.58 1.54
C GLY A 18 -3.42 -12.89 1.61
N GLU A 19 -2.34 -13.62 1.33
CA GLU A 19 -0.97 -13.09 1.39
C GLU A 19 -0.53 -12.42 0.09
N MET A 20 -0.99 -12.93 -1.06
CA MET A 20 -0.66 -12.46 -2.41
C MET A 20 -1.88 -12.49 -3.32
N LEU A 21 -1.80 -11.73 -4.42
CA LEU A 21 -2.76 -11.75 -5.53
C LEU A 21 -2.15 -12.50 -6.71
N TYR A 22 -2.80 -13.61 -7.11
CA TYR A 22 -2.39 -14.42 -8.26
C TYR A 22 -3.16 -13.99 -9.51
N GLN A 23 -2.42 -13.65 -10.58
CA GLN A 23 -3.02 -13.25 -11.86
C GLN A 23 -3.98 -14.32 -12.38
N LYS A 24 -5.11 -13.89 -12.97
CA LYS A 24 -6.16 -14.76 -13.53
C LYS A 24 -6.94 -15.60 -12.51
N GLN A 25 -6.58 -15.56 -11.23
CA GLN A 25 -7.29 -16.23 -10.14
C GLN A 25 -7.97 -15.22 -9.23
N ASP A 26 -7.26 -14.14 -8.92
CA ASP A 26 -7.66 -13.15 -7.92
C ASP A 26 -8.09 -11.81 -8.54
N ASP A 27 -8.41 -11.79 -9.84
CA ASP A 27 -8.73 -10.56 -10.57
C ASP A 27 -9.95 -9.82 -9.99
N ASN A 28 -10.83 -10.54 -9.27
CA ASN A 28 -12.02 -9.99 -8.63
C ASN A 28 -11.85 -9.73 -7.13
N LYS A 29 -10.65 -9.94 -6.55
CA LYS A 29 -10.41 -9.64 -5.15
C LYS A 29 -10.33 -8.13 -4.94
N GLU A 30 -11.06 -7.66 -3.92
CA GLU A 30 -11.07 -6.25 -3.56
C GLU A 30 -9.75 -5.83 -2.91
N VAL A 31 -9.20 -4.71 -3.37
CA VAL A 31 -8.10 -4.00 -2.72
C VAL A 31 -8.68 -2.80 -1.98
N LYS A 32 -8.68 -2.86 -0.65
CA LYS A 32 -9.26 -1.82 0.22
C LYS A 32 -8.22 -0.76 0.54
N LEU A 33 -8.59 0.51 0.40
CA LEU A 33 -7.81 1.62 0.96
C LEU A 33 -8.11 1.73 2.45
N LEU A 34 -7.06 1.73 3.29
CA LEU A 34 -7.21 1.82 4.74
C LEU A 34 -7.28 3.27 5.25
N LYS A 35 -6.93 4.22 4.39
CA LYS A 35 -6.94 5.67 4.66
C LYS A 35 -7.56 6.38 3.47
N SER A 36 -8.21 7.52 3.71
CA SER A 36 -8.65 8.39 2.62
C SER A 36 -7.46 8.95 1.85
N VAL A 37 -7.67 9.30 0.59
CA VAL A 37 -6.61 9.87 -0.27
C VAL A 37 -6.01 11.14 0.36
N ASP A 38 -6.82 11.94 1.04
CA ASP A 38 -6.37 13.17 1.70
C ASP A 38 -5.48 12.90 2.92
N GLU A 39 -5.80 11.87 3.71
CA GLU A 39 -4.95 11.44 4.83
C GLU A 39 -3.62 10.87 4.34
N ILE A 40 -3.64 10.07 3.27
CA ILE A 40 -2.43 9.52 2.65
C ILE A 40 -1.50 10.66 2.20
N ARG A 41 -2.04 11.66 1.49
CA ARG A 41 -1.26 12.81 1.01
C ARG A 41 -0.66 13.65 2.14
N LYS A 42 -1.35 13.79 3.28
CA LYS A 42 -0.86 14.55 4.43
C LYS A 42 0.16 13.78 5.27
N SER A 43 0.08 12.45 5.26
CA SER A 43 0.85 11.59 6.17
C SER A 43 2.12 11.00 5.54
N ILE A 44 2.33 11.15 4.23
CA ILE A 44 3.44 10.51 3.52
C ILE A 44 4.45 11.53 3.01
N GLU A 45 5.74 11.24 3.21
CA GLU A 45 6.85 11.93 2.56
C GLU A 45 7.78 10.96 1.86
N TYR A 46 8.39 11.40 0.76
CA TYR A 46 9.46 10.65 0.10
C TYR A 46 10.71 10.63 0.99
N SER A 47 11.25 9.44 1.22
CA SER A 47 12.35 9.25 2.17
C SER A 47 13.75 9.39 1.54
N GLY A 48 13.86 9.23 0.22
CA GLY A 48 15.14 9.07 -0.48
C GLY A 48 15.77 7.67 -0.39
N ASP A 49 15.20 6.75 0.39
CA ASP A 49 15.72 5.38 0.59
C ASP A 49 15.11 4.41 -0.44
N PRO A 50 15.91 3.72 -1.27
CA PRO A 50 15.41 2.72 -2.23
C PRO A 50 14.64 1.55 -1.58
N VAL A 51 14.95 1.22 -0.32
CA VAL A 51 14.30 0.12 0.42
C VAL A 51 13.03 0.62 1.10
N ASN A 52 13.11 1.76 1.79
CA ASN A 52 11.99 2.36 2.49
C ASN A 52 11.55 3.67 1.85
N CYS A 53 11.06 3.64 0.60
CA CYS A 53 10.84 4.83 -0.24
C CYS A 53 9.91 5.90 0.33
N ILE A 54 9.12 5.57 1.36
CA ILE A 54 8.26 6.53 2.03
C ILE A 54 8.47 6.54 3.54
N LYS A 55 8.34 7.72 4.14
CA LYS A 55 8.22 7.96 5.58
C LYS A 55 6.77 8.30 5.88
N ILE A 56 6.19 7.60 6.86
CA ILE A 56 4.87 7.94 7.40
C ILE A 56 5.11 8.89 8.58
N LYS A 57 4.55 10.09 8.48
CA LYS A 57 4.40 10.98 9.62
C LYS A 57 3.25 10.46 10.46
N ASP A 58 3.57 9.64 11.45
CA ASP A 58 2.61 9.38 12.51
C ASP A 58 2.35 10.69 13.26
N LYS A 59 1.07 10.91 13.54
CA LYS A 59 0.56 12.14 14.14
C LYS A 59 0.88 12.20 15.63
#